data_AF-A0A8X6RU78-F1
#
_entry.id   AF-A0A8X6RU78-F1
#
_cell.length_a   1.000
_cell.length_b   1.000
_cell.length_c   1.000
_cell.angle_alpha   90.00
_cell.angle_beta   90.00
_cell.angle_gamma   90.00
#
_symmetry.space_group_name_H-M   'P 1'
#
loop_
_entity.id
_entity.type
_entity.pdbx_description
1 polymer ?
#
loop_
_entity_poly.entity_id
_entity_poly.type
_entity_poly.pdbx_seq_one_letter_code
_entity_poly.pdbx_strand_id
1 'polypeptide(L)' 'MASRKRMEDSERWRAVGRIGVGQSITDVALFFVVHHSVISRLWKQFQTTQTVVRRPVGGRPRVTTPAEDRYIAIVA' A
#
# COMPACT_ATOMS: atom_id res chain seq x y z
N MET A 1 9.94 4.80 20.68
CA MET A 1 10.05 3.92 19.49
C MET A 1 8.65 3.49 19.08
N ALA A 2 8.12 3.97 17.95
CA ALA A 2 6.81 3.54 17.48
C ALA A 2 6.99 2.23 16.70
N SER A 3 6.47 1.13 17.24
CA SER A 3 6.38 -0.14 16.52
C SER A 3 5.67 0.10 15.18
N ARG A 4 6.25 -0.35 14.06
CA ARG A 4 5.60 -0.33 12.74
C ARG A 4 4.50 -1.39 12.71
N LYS A 5 3.45 -1.21 13.53
CA LYS A 5 2.25 -2.03 13.45
C LYS A 5 1.62 -1.78 12.08
N ARG A 6 1.48 -2.87 11.32
CA ARG A 6 0.87 -2.82 10.00
C ARG A 6 -0.65 -2.71 10.20
N MET A 7 -1.26 -1.70 9.59
CA MET A 7 -2.73 -1.56 9.59
C MET A 7 -3.34 -2.72 8.80
N GLU A 8 -4.30 -3.41 9.41
CA GLU A 8 -5.00 -4.57 8.88
C GLU A 8 -6.07 -4.16 7.84
N ASP A 9 -6.43 -5.06 6.94
CA ASP A 9 -7.36 -4.73 5.84
C ASP A 9 -8.77 -4.40 6.35
N SER A 10 -9.18 -4.96 7.50
CA SER A 10 -10.43 -4.60 8.18
C SER A 10 -10.41 -3.16 8.74
N GLU A 11 -9.30 -2.74 9.35
CA GLU A 11 -9.10 -1.38 9.83
C GLU A 11 -9.14 -0.38 8.64
N ARG A 12 -8.56 -0.77 7.50
CA ARG A 12 -8.53 0.05 6.28
C ARG A 12 -9.93 0.31 5.71
N TRP A 13 -10.76 -0.73 5.60
CA TRP A 13 -12.16 -0.57 5.15
C TRP A 13 -12.94 0.35 6.09
N ARG A 14 -12.77 0.20 7.41
CA ARG A 14 -13.41 1.07 8.40
C ARG A 14 -12.94 2.52 8.29
N ALA A 15 -11.65 2.76 8.05
CA ALA A 15 -11.11 4.10 7.86
C ALA A 15 -11.70 4.78 6.61
N VAL A 16 -11.80 4.06 5.49
CA VAL A 16 -12.42 4.60 4.27
C VAL A 16 -13.92 4.87 4.47
N GLY A 17 -14.65 3.98 5.14
CA GLY A 17 -16.06 4.21 5.46
C GLY A 17 -16.27 5.48 6.28
N ARG A 18 -15.41 5.74 7.28
CA ARG A 18 -15.46 6.96 8.10
C ARG A 18 -15.22 8.23 7.29
N ILE A 19 -14.25 8.22 6.38
CA ILE A 19 -13.99 9.35 5.47
C ILE A 19 -15.18 9.55 4.52
N GLY A 20 -15.81 8.47 4.05
CA GLY A 20 -16.99 8.54 3.20
C GLY A 20 -18.22 9.19 3.86
N VAL A 21 -18.32 9.12 5.19
CA VAL A 21 -19.38 9.79 5.98
C VAL A 21 -19.00 11.25 6.33
N GLY A 22 -17.84 11.73 5.87
CA GLY A 22 -17.40 13.13 6.04
C GLY A 22 -16.49 13.37 7.24
N GLN A 23 -15.97 12.33 7.90
CA GLN A 23 -14.95 12.52 8.94
C GLN A 23 -13.62 13.00 8.34
N SER A 24 -12.93 13.89 9.06
CA SER A 24 -11.63 14.40 8.60
C SER A 24 -10.56 13.30 8.64
N ILE A 25 -9.57 13.39 7.75
CA ILE A 25 -8.43 12.47 7.71
C ILE A 25 -7.68 12.44 9.05
N THR A 26 -7.58 13.60 9.72
CA THR A 26 -6.88 13.75 10.99
C THR A 26 -7.62 13.03 12.11
N ASP A 27 -8.94 13.17 12.20
CA ASP A 27 -9.75 12.49 13.23
C ASP A 27 -9.70 10.97 13.05
N VAL A 28 -9.76 10.50 11.79
CA VAL A 28 -9.62 9.08 11.47
C VAL A 28 -8.22 8.57 11.85
N ALA A 29 -7.17 9.36 11.61
CA ALA A 29 -5.81 8.99 11.99
C ALA A 29 -5.63 8.88 13.51
N LEU A 30 -6.22 9.82 14.27
CA LEU A 30 -6.24 9.78 15.74
C LEU A 30 -7.01 8.55 16.25
N PHE A 31 -8.16 8.24 15.65
CA PHE A 31 -8.97 7.08 16.03
C PHE A 31 -8.21 5.75 15.90
N PHE A 32 -7.42 5.59 14.83
CA PHE A 32 -6.61 4.39 14.60
C PHE A 32 -5.21 4.46 15.23
N VAL A 33 -4.86 5.55 15.90
CA VAL A 33 -3.51 5.79 16.48
C VAL A 33 -2.42 5.58 15.42
N VAL A 34 -2.67 6.09 14.21
CA VAL A 34 -1.73 6.04 13.08
C VAL A 34 -1.36 7.45 12.63
N HIS A 35 -0.22 7.57 11.95
CA HIS A 35 0.14 8.85 11.35
C HIS A 35 -0.83 9.21 10.22
N HIS A 36 -1.26 10.48 10.14
CA HIS A 36 -2.23 10.98 9.14
C HIS A 36 -1.85 10.64 7.69
N SER A 37 -0.55 10.55 7.40
CA SER A 37 -0.05 10.15 6.07
C SER A 37 -0.48 8.73 5.63
N VAL A 38 -0.78 7.84 6.59
CA VAL A 38 -1.25 6.47 6.30
C VAL A 38 -2.68 6.54 5.77
N ILE A 39 -3.53 7.31 6.43
CA ILE A 39 -4.93 7.51 6.05
C ILE A 39 -5.05 8.30 4.73
N SER A 40 -4.24 9.36 4.56
CA SER A 40 -4.19 10.11 3.30
C SER A 40 -3.81 9.25 2.10
N ARG A 41 -2.76 8.40 2.25
CA ARG A 41 -2.37 7.45 1.20
C ARG A 41 -3.44 6.42 0.92
N LEU A 42 -4.10 5.91 1.96
CA LEU A 42 -5.18 4.95 1.83
C LEU A 42 -6.38 5.55 1.08
N TRP A 43 -6.78 6.78 1.40
CA TRP A 43 -7.85 7.48 0.72
C TRP A 43 -7.54 7.70 -0.77
N LYS A 44 -6.32 8.14 -1.10
CA LYS A 44 -5.89 8.30 -2.49
C LYS A 44 -5.88 6.98 -3.26
N GLN A 45 -5.46 5.88 -2.62
CA GLN A 45 -5.52 4.54 -3.21
C GLN A 45 -6.97 4.14 -3.50
N PHE A 46 -7.87 4.36 -2.54
CA PHE A 46 -9.29 4.04 -2.70
C PHE A 46 -9.94 4.84 -3.83
N GLN A 47 -9.66 6.14 -3.94
CA GLN A 47 -10.14 6.97 -5.05
C GLN A 47 -9.65 6.47 -6.42
N THR A 48 -8.44 5.92 -6.49
CA THR A 48 -7.83 5.48 -7.76
C THR A 48 -8.28 4.08 -8.17
N THR A 49 -8.46 3.18 -7.19
CA THR A 49 -8.58 1.74 -7.45
C THR A 49 -9.87 1.12 -6.93
N GLN A 50 -10.68 1.91 -6.21
CA GLN A 50 -11.89 1.47 -5.49
C GLN A 50 -11.66 0.28 -4.53
N THR A 51 -10.39 0.03 -4.17
CA THR A 51 -10.01 -1.03 -3.24
C THR A 51 -9.00 -0.51 -2.22
N VAL A 52 -9.13 -1.01 -1.00
CA VAL A 52 -8.16 -0.82 0.09
C VAL A 52 -7.28 -2.05 0.31
N VAL A 53 -7.63 -3.15 -0.34
CA VAL A 53 -6.89 -4.42 -0.27
C VAL A 53 -5.50 -4.16 -0.83
N ARG A 54 -4.50 -4.74 -0.16
CA ARG A 54 -3.14 -4.61 -0.63
C ARG A 54 -2.95 -5.37 -1.92
N ARG A 55 -2.39 -4.68 -2.92
CA ARG A 55 -1.95 -5.33 -4.15
C ARG A 55 -0.81 -6.30 -3.82
N PRO A 56 -0.86 -7.56 -4.30
CA PRO A 56 0.32 -8.40 -4.32
C PRO A 56 1.38 -7.67 -5.13
N VAL A 57 2.49 -7.30 -4.48
CA VAL A 57 3.65 -6.81 -5.22
C VAL A 57 4.30 -8.07 -5.78
N GLY A 58 4.22 -8.26 -7.08
CA GLY A 58 4.97 -9.32 -7.76
C GLY A 58 6.44 -9.20 -7.37
N GLY A 59 7.03 -10.29 -6.90
CA GLY A 59 8.45 -10.31 -6.58
C GLY A 59 9.31 -10.00 -7.81
N ARG A 60 10.56 -9.60 -7.59
CA ARG A 60 11.54 -9.55 -8.67
C ARG A 60 11.63 -10.94 -9.31
N PRO A 61 11.57 -11.06 -10.65
CA PRO A 61 11.82 -12.33 -11.32
C PRO A 61 13.13 -12.92 -10.83
N ARG A 62 13.11 -14.16 -10.35
CA ARG A 62 14.29 -14.85 -9.82
C ARG A 62 15.25 -15.31 -10.92
N VAL A 63 14.77 -15.36 -12.16
CA VAL A 63 15.48 -15.87 -13.32
C VAL A 63 15.43 -14.78 -14.39
N THR A 64 16.56 -14.53 -15.04
CA THR A 64 16.64 -13.69 -16.23
C THR A 64 15.84 -14.36 -17.35
N THR A 65 15.13 -13.55 -18.14
CA THR A 65 14.43 -14.09 -19.30
C THR A 65 15.47 -14.51 -20.36
N PRO A 66 15.19 -15.50 -21.22
CA PRO A 66 16.07 -15.86 -22.33
C PRO A 66 16.39 -14.68 -23.28
N ALA A 67 15.59 -13.61 -23.25
CA ALA A 67 15.86 -12.38 -23.98
C ALA A 67 16.93 -11.50 -23.30
N GLU A 68 16.96 -11.46 -21.97
CA GLU A 68 17.97 -10.76 -21.19
C GLU A 68 19.31 -11.50 -21.22
N ASP A 69 19.29 -12.84 -21.23
CA ASP A 69 20.51 -13.67 -21.33
C ASP A 69 21.27 -13.45 -22.65
N ARG A 70 20.57 -13.11 -23.74
CA ARG A 70 21.20 -12.80 -25.04
C ARG A 70 22.12 -11.58 -25.02
N TYR A 71 22.01 -10.72 -24.01
CA TYR A 71 22.86 -9.55 -23.83
C TYR A 71 24.03 -9.79 -22.87
N ILE A 72 24.13 -10.98 -22.26
CA ILE A 72 25.26 -11.34 -21.40
C ILE A 72 26.39 -11.82 -22.32
N ALA A 73 27.17 -10.89 -22.84
CA ALA A 73 28.44 -11.20 -23.47
C ALA A 73 29.41 -11.68 -22.38
N ILE A 74 29.62 -13.00 -22.30
CA ILE A 74 30.72 -13.58 -21.52
C ILE A 74 32.00 -13.30 -22.32
N VAL A 75 32.70 -12.24 -21.95
CA VAL A 75 34.10 -12.07 -22.37
C VAL A 75 34.89 -13.08 -21.55
N ALA A 76 35.40 -14.13 -22.21
CA ALA A 76 36.33 -15.10 -21.65
C ALA A 76 37.75 -14.53 -21.62
#